data_AF-D3DDS7-F1
#
_entry.id   AF-D3DDS7-F1
#
_cell.length_a   1.000
_cell.length_b   1.000
_cell.length_c   1.000
_cell.angle_alpha   90.00
_cell.angle_beta   90.00
_cell.angle_gamma   90.00
#
_symmetry.space_group_name_H-M   'P 1'
#
loop_
_entity.id
_entity.type
_entity.pdbx_description
1 polymer ?
#
loop_
_entity_poly.entity_id
_entity_poly.type
_entity_poly.pdbx_seq_one_letter_code
_entity_poly.pdbx_strand_id
1 'polypeptide(L)'
;MVEGDPPTPVPLPALELVGGKIRTADIEQYLRALIINSGNREISQVHGYSTGAGKFHKYGLAVTFHRGDVCYVYFLQTLPAGRAPRKDQDYRWLEAM
;
A
#
# COMPACT_ATOMS: atom_id res chain seq x y z
N MET A 1 -19.46 6.17 13.96
CA MET A 1 -18.83 4.91 13.52
C MET A 1 -19.87 4.15 12.73
N VAL A 2 -19.57 3.71 11.50
CA VAL A 2 -20.50 2.92 10.67
C VAL A 2 -19.84 1.57 10.44
N GLU A 3 -20.51 0.50 10.88
CA GLU A 3 -20.03 -0.87 10.74
C GLU A 3 -20.84 -1.63 9.70
N GLY A 4 -20.20 -2.61 9.06
CA GLY A 4 -20.82 -3.58 8.16
C GLY A 4 -20.12 -4.93 8.25
N ASP A 5 -20.30 -5.76 7.23
CA ASP A 5 -19.53 -6.99 7.10
C ASP A 5 -18.08 -6.62 6.73
N PRO A 6 -17.08 -7.16 7.44
CA PRO A 6 -15.68 -6.94 7.09
C PRO A 6 -15.36 -7.64 5.76
N PRO A 7 -14.30 -7.23 5.05
CA PRO A 7 -13.89 -7.89 3.82
C PRO A 7 -13.57 -9.36 4.10
N THR A 8 -13.88 -10.24 3.14
CA THR A 8 -13.57 -11.67 3.25
C THR A 8 -12.07 -11.86 3.49
N PRO A 9 -11.67 -12.62 4.53
CA PRO A 9 -10.26 -12.90 4.78
C PRO A 9 -9.56 -13.52 3.58
N VAL A 10 -8.30 -13.16 3.38
CA VAL A 10 -7.45 -13.63 2.27
C VAL A 10 -6.19 -14.30 2.80
N PRO A 11 -5.58 -15.23 2.04
CA PRO A 11 -4.27 -15.76 2.39
C PRO A 11 -3.23 -14.64 2.54
N LEU A 12 -2.39 -14.72 3.57
CA LEU A 12 -1.27 -13.81 3.74
C LEU A 12 -0.15 -14.21 2.76
N PRO A 13 0.27 -13.34 1.82
CA PRO A 13 1.32 -13.68 0.88
C PRO A 13 2.67 -13.84 1.59
N ALA A 14 3.51 -14.74 1.08
CA ALA A 14 4.88 -14.88 1.56
C ALA A 14 5.73 -13.67 1.13
N LEU A 15 6.59 -13.20 2.03
CA LEU A 15 7.59 -12.19 1.72
C LEU A 15 8.93 -12.88 1.48
N GLU A 16 9.30 -13.01 0.21
CA GLU A 16 10.58 -13.61 -0.18
C GLU A 16 11.67 -12.55 -0.32
N LEU A 17 12.85 -12.86 0.23
CA LEU A 17 14.05 -12.04 0.08
C LEU A 17 14.80 -12.47 -1.18
N VAL A 18 14.88 -11.56 -2.16
CA VAL A 18 15.70 -11.74 -3.36
C VAL A 18 16.91 -10.83 -3.23
N GLY A 19 18.10 -11.41 -3.00
CA GLY A 19 19.34 -10.64 -2.82
C GLY A 19 19.27 -9.67 -1.63
N GLY A 20 18.61 -10.07 -0.54
CA GLY A 20 18.43 -9.25 0.66
C GLY A 20 17.42 -8.10 0.51
N LYS A 21 16.63 -8.08 -0.57
CA LYS A 21 15.59 -7.07 -0.84
C LYS A 21 14.23 -7.75 -1.02
N ILE A 22 13.18 -7.00 -0.72
CA ILE A 22 11.79 -7.42 -0.95
C ILE A 22 11.21 -6.52 -2.05
N ARG A 23 10.40 -7.07 -2.95
CA ARG A 23 9.75 -6.27 -3.97
C ARG A 23 8.65 -5.43 -3.33
N THR A 24 8.53 -4.16 -3.74
CA THR A 24 7.51 -3.23 -3.23
C THR A 24 6.08 -3.78 -3.40
N ALA A 25 5.83 -4.49 -4.51
CA ALA A 25 4.55 -5.15 -4.76
C ALA A 25 4.21 -6.22 -3.69
N ASP A 26 5.20 -7.00 -3.25
CA ASP A 26 4.98 -8.06 -2.26
C ASP A 26 4.65 -7.47 -0.89
N ILE A 27 5.34 -6.38 -0.50
CA ILE A 27 5.00 -5.60 0.71
C ILE A 27 3.61 -4.99 0.62
N GLU A 28 3.23 -4.42 -0.54
CA GLU A 28 1.89 -3.87 -0.75
C GLU A 28 0.82 -4.95 -0.54
N GLN A 29 0.97 -6.10 -1.20
CA GLN A 29 0.00 -7.20 -1.09
C GLN A 29 -0.05 -7.79 0.31
N TYR A 30 1.09 -7.86 1.01
CA TYR A 30 1.14 -8.28 2.40
C TYR A 30 0.37 -7.32 3.32
N LEU A 31 0.61 -6.01 3.20
CA LEU A 31 -0.10 -5.02 4.00
C LEU A 31 -1.60 -4.98 3.67
N ARG A 32 -1.97 -5.13 2.40
CA ARG A 32 -3.36 -5.29 1.98
C ARG A 32 -4.02 -6.48 2.68
N ALA A 33 -3.38 -7.66 2.64
CA ALA A 33 -3.89 -8.86 3.29
C ALA A 33 -3.98 -8.69 4.82
N LEU A 34 -2.99 -8.03 5.44
CA LEU A 34 -3.01 -7.72 6.88
C LEU A 34 -4.23 -6.86 7.27
N ILE A 35 -4.51 -5.80 6.50
CA ILE A 35 -5.66 -4.91 6.76
C ILE A 35 -6.98 -5.67 6.55
N ILE A 36 -7.11 -6.42 5.46
CA ILE A 36 -8.29 -7.27 5.19
C ILE A 36 -8.54 -8.25 6.34
N ASN A 37 -7.49 -8.92 6.80
CA ASN A 37 -7.58 -9.93 7.84
C ASN A 37 -7.68 -9.36 9.26
N SER A 38 -7.66 -8.04 9.43
CA SER A 38 -7.82 -7.40 10.75
C SER A 38 -9.19 -7.65 11.38
N GLY A 39 -10.19 -8.03 10.57
CA GLY A 39 -11.57 -8.18 11.02
C GLY A 39 -12.25 -6.84 11.36
N ASN A 40 -11.65 -5.71 10.98
CA ASN A 40 -12.23 -4.39 11.24
C ASN A 40 -13.53 -4.21 10.45
N ARG A 41 -14.64 -4.09 11.19
CA ARG A 41 -16.00 -3.98 10.65
C ARG A 41 -16.33 -2.62 10.05
N GLU A 42 -15.49 -1.61 10.25
CA GLU A 42 -15.66 -0.30 9.60
C GLU A 42 -15.14 -0.30 8.15
N ILE A 43 -14.22 -1.22 7.83
CA ILE A 43 -13.62 -1.33 6.50
C ILE A 43 -14.58 -2.09 5.59
N SER A 44 -14.85 -1.51 4.42
CA SER A 44 -15.64 -2.17 3.37
C SER A 44 -14.75 -2.78 2.28
N GLN A 45 -13.61 -2.15 1.99
CA GLN A 45 -12.73 -2.61 0.92
C GLN A 45 -11.28 -2.15 1.09
N VAL A 46 -10.34 -2.97 0.61
CA VAL A 46 -8.92 -2.61 0.52
C VAL A 46 -8.38 -2.93 -0.87
N HIS A 47 -7.84 -1.92 -1.54
CA HIS A 47 -7.25 -2.02 -2.88
C HIS A 47 -5.76 -1.76 -2.84
N GLY A 48 -4.99 -2.58 -3.57
CA GLY A 48 -3.59 -2.32 -3.87
C GLY A 48 -3.44 -1.64 -5.23
N TYR A 49 -2.51 -0.72 -5.36
CA TYR A 49 -2.29 -0.01 -6.62
C TYR A 49 -1.55 -0.85 -7.65
N SER A 50 -0.70 -1.78 -7.22
CA SER A 50 0.03 -2.69 -8.12
C SER A 50 -0.90 -3.58 -8.95
N THR A 51 -2.15 -3.78 -8.53
CA THR A 51 -3.17 -4.57 -9.24
C THR A 51 -4.06 -3.75 -10.18
N GLY A 52 -3.67 -2.50 -10.50
CA GLY A 52 -4.35 -1.67 -11.51
C GLY A 52 -5.32 -0.63 -10.98
N ALA A 53 -5.41 -0.44 -9.65
CA ALA A 53 -6.23 0.62 -9.05
C ALA A 53 -5.50 1.98 -8.98
N GLY A 54 -4.17 2.00 -9.15
CA GLY A 54 -3.37 3.22 -9.10
C GLY A 54 -3.37 3.96 -10.45
N LYS A 55 -4.04 5.12 -10.52
CA LYS A 55 -3.96 6.00 -11.71
C LYS A 55 -2.67 6.83 -11.76
N PHE A 56 -2.16 7.24 -10.59
CA PHE A 56 -0.99 8.12 -10.46
C PHE A 56 0.18 7.49 -9.70
N HIS A 57 -0.09 6.52 -8.82
CA HIS A 57 0.93 5.85 -8.03
C HIS A 57 0.99 4.36 -8.42
N LYS A 58 2.20 3.87 -8.70
CA LYS A 58 2.43 2.45 -9.04
C LYS A 58 2.22 1.51 -7.86
N TYR A 59 2.52 2.00 -6.65
CA TYR A 59 2.39 1.24 -5.40
C TYR A 59 1.69 2.06 -4.31
N GLY A 60 0.94 1.40 -3.46
CA GLY A 60 0.16 1.99 -2.37
C GLY A 60 -1.16 1.26 -2.14
N LEU A 61 -1.92 1.74 -1.16
CA LEU A 61 -3.20 1.19 -0.76
C LEU A 61 -4.29 2.27 -0.73
N ALA A 62 -5.52 1.87 -1.06
CA ALA A 62 -6.72 2.62 -0.74
C ALA A 62 -7.62 1.76 0.16
N VAL A 63 -7.95 2.27 1.34
CA VAL A 63 -8.84 1.63 2.32
C VAL A 63 -10.15 2.40 2.32
N THR A 64 -11.22 1.75 1.87
CA THR A 64 -12.57 2.34 1.85
C THR A 64 -13.33 1.88 3.08
N PHE A 65 -14.03 2.81 3.72
CA PHE A 65 -14.86 2.54 4.89
C PHE A 65 -16.34 2.48 4.50
N HIS A 66 -17.16 1.80 5.30
CA HIS A 66 -18.62 1.74 5.10
C HIS A 66 -19.29 3.11 5.19
N ARG A 67 -18.67 4.07 5.89
CA ARG A 67 -19.12 5.47 5.95
C ARG A 67 -18.88 6.23 4.63
N GLY A 68 -18.08 5.69 3.71
CA GLY A 68 -17.81 6.25 2.38
C GLY A 68 -16.52 7.05 2.27
N ASP A 69 -15.79 7.26 3.36
CA ASP A 69 -14.45 7.83 3.34
C ASP A 69 -13.40 6.82 2.85
N VAL A 70 -12.29 7.36 2.34
CA VAL A 70 -11.17 6.58 1.81
C VAL A 70 -9.88 7.08 2.43
N CYS A 71 -9.12 6.17 3.05
CA CYS A 71 -7.77 6.43 3.52
C CYS A 71 -6.77 5.94 2.47
N TYR A 72 -5.78 6.78 2.15
CA TYR A 72 -4.75 6.47 1.17
C TYR A 72 -3.39 6.28 1.86
N VAL A 73 -2.72 5.19 1.52
CA VAL A 73 -1.36 4.87 1.98
C VAL A 73 -0.44 4.86 0.76
N TYR A 74 0.43 5.85 0.64
CA TYR A 74 1.37 5.96 -0.48
C TYR A 74 2.74 5.44 -0.09
N PHE A 75 3.36 4.66 -0.99
CA PHE A 75 4.71 4.17 -0.78
C PHE A 75 5.69 5.11 -1.48
N LEU A 76 6.55 5.72 -0.67
CA LEU A 76 7.57 6.67 -1.10
C LEU A 76 8.95 6.05 -0.99
N GLN A 77 9.75 6.21 -2.04
CA GLN A 77 11.17 5.89 -1.96
C GLN A 77 11.95 7.16 -1.65
N THR A 78 12.60 7.18 -0.49
CA THR A 78 13.50 8.26 -0.09
C THR A 78 14.87 8.11 -0.75
N LEU A 79 15.66 9.18 -0.71
CA LEU A 79 17.02 9.15 -1.23
C LEU A 79 17.88 8.10 -0.50
N PRO A 80 18.75 7.35 -1.22
CA PRO A 80 19.71 6.46 -0.58
C PRO A 80 20.65 7.21 0.38
N ALA A 81 21.10 6.53 1.43
CA ALA A 81 22.11 7.05 2.34
C ALA A 81 23.38 7.48 1.59
N GLY A 82 23.94 8.63 1.96
CA GLY A 82 25.13 9.21 1.32
C GLY A 82 24.83 10.13 0.12
N ARG A 83 23.56 10.28 -0.29
CA ARG A 83 23.16 11.26 -1.30
C ARG A 83 22.68 12.55 -0.64
N ALA A 84 23.32 13.67 -0.95
CA ALA A 84 22.86 14.97 -0.46
C ALA A 84 21.50 15.32 -1.09
N PRO A 85 20.47 15.69 -0.29
CA PRO A 85 19.24 16.23 -0.84
C PRO A 85 19.56 17.51 -1.61
N ARG A 86 19.10 17.59 -2.86
CA ARG A 86 19.06 18.86 -3.59
C ARG A 86 17.74 19.54 -3.24
N LYS A 87 17.70 20.88 -3.23
CA LYS A 87 16.44 21.64 -3.18
C LYS A 87 15.47 20.99 -4.18
N ASP A 88 14.29 20.59 -3.68
CA ASP A 88 13.22 19.91 -4.44
C ASP A 88 13.39 18.38 -4.67
N GLN A 89 14.25 17.68 -3.92
CA GLN A 89 14.45 16.21 -4.03
C GLN A 89 14.53 15.42 -2.70
N ASP A 90 13.94 15.90 -1.61
CA ASP A 90 13.99 15.17 -0.32
C ASP A 90 13.37 13.76 -0.41
N TYR A 91 12.49 13.57 -1.38
CA TYR A 91 11.90 12.30 -1.80
C TYR A 91 11.79 12.31 -3.33
N ARG A 92 12.06 11.17 -3.98
CA ARG A 92 11.80 11.02 -5.41
C ARG A 92 10.55 10.17 -5.58
N TRP A 93 9.50 10.77 -6.12
CA TRP A 93 8.47 9.99 -6.81
C TRP A 93 9.14 9.43 -8.06
N LEU A 94 9.39 8.13 -8.09
CA LEU A 94 9.63 7.48 -9.36
C LEU A 94 8.27 7.37 -10.04
N GLU A 95 7.90 8.40 -10.80
CA GLU A 95 6.96 8.24 -11.91
C GLU A 95 7.45 7.06 -12.74
N ALA A 96 6.54 6.12 -13.02
CA ALA A 96 6.84 5.02 -13.90
C ALA A 96 7.04 5.56 -15.32
N MET A 97 8.19 5.24 -15.92
CA MET A 97 8.30 5.07 -17.35
C MET A 97 7.63 3.75 -17.75
#